data_AF-A0AAE0RG94-F1
#
_entry.id   AF-A0AAE0RG94-F1
#
_cell.length_a   1.000
_cell.length_b   1.000
_cell.length_c   1.000
_cell.angle_alpha   90.00
_cell.angle_beta   90.00
_cell.angle_gamma   90.00
#
_symmetry.space_group_name_H-M   'P 1'
#
loop_
_entity.id
_entity.type
_entity.pdbx_description
1 polymer ?
#
loop_
_entity_poly.entity_id
_entity_poly.type
_entity_poly.pdbx_seq_one_letter_code
_entity_poly.pdbx_strand_id
1 'polypeptide(L)'
;GKMGKRKDLSEFDKGQIVMARRLDQSISKTAALVGCSRSAVVSIYQKWSKEGTVVNWRQGHGRPRLTDACEEQRLTHTTYLTTYILLWKQYSLMALASFNRIMRRATKQKWVRNGLMNTTLSLRSVVRSRTPVSFVLSPRFGVVVESVRGRKSRTDPKAKSKAGRIKTPPPVDPVEMVVLKERYTEYNLIMRALRLQFKEEMLRKRYEEETGSLAEERAKQEAEEHRSLMAWNDAENLRLRKIRELRVQAETAAAEQRRKEAAILREHELENYIKEKEKEILQLQEEAKNFITLENVDQRIEEALDNPKNYNFAINKEGQVVKRTVLQ
;
A
#
# COMPACT_ATOMS: atom_id res chain seq x y z
N GLY A 1 3.80 18.91 -43.08
CA GLY A 1 2.38 18.52 -43.10
C GLY A 1 1.58 19.48 -42.24
N LYS A 2 0.42 19.97 -42.70
CA LYS A 2 -0.47 20.82 -41.90
C LYS A 2 -0.98 20.00 -40.70
N MET A 3 -0.53 20.35 -39.50
CA MET A 3 -0.92 19.65 -38.28
C MET A 3 -2.34 20.10 -37.88
N GLY A 4 -3.28 19.15 -37.83
CA GLY A 4 -4.71 19.44 -37.62
C GLY A 4 -4.96 20.22 -36.33
N LYS A 5 -5.74 21.31 -36.40
CA LYS A 5 -6.16 22.06 -35.22
C LYS A 5 -7.30 21.31 -34.53
N ARG A 6 -7.56 21.63 -33.26
CA ARG A 6 -8.61 20.98 -32.43
C ARG A 6 -10.00 20.89 -33.11
N LYS A 7 -10.34 21.86 -33.97
CA LYS A 7 -11.63 21.90 -34.68
C LYS A 7 -11.71 20.90 -35.84
N ASP A 8 -10.57 20.45 -36.35
CA ASP A 8 -10.46 19.61 -37.54
C ASP A 8 -10.48 18.11 -37.20
N LEU A 9 -10.54 17.76 -35.91
CA LEU A 9 -10.52 16.37 -35.42
C LEU A 9 -11.93 15.77 -35.41
N SER A 10 -12.07 14.58 -36.00
CA SER A 10 -13.32 13.82 -36.02
C SER A 10 -13.72 13.39 -34.61
N GLU A 11 -14.99 13.02 -34.43
CA GLU A 11 -15.49 12.52 -33.14
C GLU A 11 -14.82 11.19 -32.75
N PHE A 12 -14.44 10.38 -33.73
CA PHE A 12 -13.65 9.16 -33.55
C PHE A 12 -12.25 9.46 -33.00
N ASP A 13 -11.55 10.45 -33.57
CA ASP A 13 -10.21 10.88 -33.12
C ASP A 13 -10.24 11.40 -31.68
N LYS A 14 -11.28 12.16 -31.32
CA LYS A 14 -11.52 12.62 -29.95
C LYS A 14 -11.75 11.44 -29.00
N GLY A 15 -12.48 10.42 -29.45
CA GLY A 15 -12.68 9.17 -28.71
C GLY A 15 -11.38 8.40 -28.46
N GLN A 16 -10.52 8.29 -29.47
CA GLN A 16 -9.20 7.66 -29.33
C GLN A 16 -8.30 8.42 -28.35
N ILE A 17 -8.32 9.76 -28.38
CA ILE A 17 -7.61 10.61 -27.42
C ILE A 17 -8.06 10.33 -25.98
N VAL A 18 -9.38 10.25 -25.73
CA VAL A 18 -9.91 9.98 -24.39
C VAL A 18 -9.55 8.57 -23.91
N MET A 19 -9.67 7.57 -24.78
CA MET A 19 -9.34 6.18 -24.46
C MET A 19 -7.86 5.98 -24.14
N ALA A 20 -6.97 6.53 -24.96
CA ALA A 20 -5.53 6.42 -24.73
C ALA A 20 -5.08 7.16 -23.46
N ARG A 21 -5.75 8.25 -23.08
CA ARG A 21 -5.50 8.94 -21.80
C ARG A 21 -6.07 8.19 -20.59
N ARG A 22 -7.17 7.44 -20.74
CA ARG A 22 -7.67 6.49 -19.71
C ARG A 22 -6.73 5.29 -19.51
N LEU A 23 -5.99 4.92 -20.54
CA LEU A 23 -4.95 3.89 -20.48
C LEU A 23 -3.57 4.46 -20.08
N ASP A 24 -3.54 5.67 -19.50
CA ASP A 24 -2.35 6.39 -19.02
C ASP A 24 -1.22 6.53 -20.06
N GLN A 25 -1.55 6.58 -21.34
CA GLN A 25 -0.56 6.80 -22.38
C GLN A 25 -0.04 8.24 -22.35
N SER A 26 1.26 8.42 -22.65
CA SER A 26 1.90 9.73 -22.68
C SER A 26 1.30 10.61 -23.78
N ILE A 27 1.16 11.91 -23.50
CA ILE A 27 0.52 12.89 -24.39
C ILE A 27 1.19 12.92 -25.77
N SER A 28 2.52 12.74 -25.83
CA SER A 28 3.27 12.66 -27.09
C SER A 28 2.88 11.45 -27.93
N LYS A 29 2.68 10.29 -27.28
CA LYS A 29 2.34 9.03 -27.94
C LYS A 29 0.92 9.08 -28.49
N THR A 30 0.00 9.72 -27.76
CA THR A 30 -1.37 9.97 -28.21
C THR A 30 -1.43 10.96 -29.38
N ALA A 31 -0.65 12.03 -29.30
CA ALA A 31 -0.53 13.04 -30.33
C ALA A 31 0.01 12.46 -31.65
N ALA A 32 1.03 11.61 -31.57
CA ALA A 32 1.61 10.92 -32.72
C ALA A 32 0.63 9.91 -33.34
N LEU A 33 -0.10 9.15 -32.52
CA LEU A 33 -1.08 8.16 -32.99
C LEU A 33 -2.23 8.78 -33.77
N VAL A 34 -2.76 9.91 -33.27
CA VAL A 34 -3.92 10.60 -33.86
C VAL A 34 -3.49 11.67 -34.89
N GLY A 35 -2.18 11.90 -35.05
CA GLY A 35 -1.66 12.90 -35.97
C GLY A 35 -2.01 14.35 -35.60
N CYS A 36 -2.12 14.65 -34.30
CA CYS A 36 -2.57 15.94 -33.79
C CYS A 36 -1.54 16.60 -32.85
N SER A 37 -1.69 17.89 -32.58
CA SER A 37 -0.80 18.60 -31.66
C SER A 37 -1.01 18.16 -30.21
N ARG A 38 0.07 18.14 -29.41
CA ARG A 38 0.05 17.77 -27.98
C ARG A 38 -0.94 18.64 -27.16
N SER A 39 -1.10 19.91 -27.54
CA SER A 39 -2.05 20.83 -26.90
C SER A 39 -3.51 20.50 -27.23
N ALA A 40 -3.80 19.97 -28.42
CA ALA A 40 -5.14 19.51 -28.78
C ALA A 40 -5.57 18.31 -27.94
N VAL A 41 -4.65 17.35 -27.72
CA VAL A 41 -4.87 16.18 -26.83
C VAL A 41 -5.27 16.62 -25.42
N VAL A 42 -4.51 17.56 -24.84
CA VAL A 42 -4.79 18.08 -23.48
C VAL A 42 -6.12 18.84 -23.43
N SER A 43 -6.38 19.71 -24.42
CA SER A 43 -7.62 20.49 -24.46
C SER A 43 -8.86 19.62 -24.63
N ILE A 44 -8.80 18.55 -25.42
CA ILE A 44 -9.89 17.59 -25.61
C ILE A 44 -10.12 16.80 -24.33
N TYR A 45 -9.07 16.28 -23.70
CA TYR A 45 -9.18 15.51 -22.46
C TYR A 45 -9.71 16.36 -21.30
N GLN A 46 -9.25 17.62 -21.16
CA GLN A 46 -9.80 18.55 -20.17
C GLN A 46 -11.25 18.90 -20.45
N LYS A 47 -11.63 19.08 -21.72
CA LYS A 47 -13.03 19.35 -22.10
C LYS A 47 -13.91 18.15 -21.73
N TRP A 48 -13.49 16.94 -22.10
CA TRP A 48 -14.18 15.71 -21.73
C TRP A 48 -14.24 15.50 -20.21
N SER A 49 -13.16 15.81 -19.47
CA SER A 49 -13.15 15.69 -18.00
C SER A 49 -14.10 16.67 -17.33
N LYS A 50 -14.32 17.85 -17.92
CA LYS A 50 -15.27 18.86 -17.43
C LYS A 50 -16.71 18.51 -17.85
N GLU A 51 -16.91 18.06 -19.10
CA GLU A 51 -18.20 17.66 -19.67
C GLU A 51 -18.69 16.30 -19.14
N GLY A 52 -17.79 15.41 -18.73
CA GLY A 52 -18.12 14.12 -18.11
C GLY A 52 -18.76 14.26 -16.72
N THR A 53 -18.56 15.40 -16.05
CA THR A 53 -19.28 15.80 -14.83
C THR A 53 -20.53 16.65 -15.09
N VAL A 54 -20.62 17.30 -16.25
CA VAL A 54 -21.73 18.18 -16.64
C VAL A 54 -21.95 18.07 -18.15
N VAL A 55 -22.83 17.15 -18.58
CA VAL A 55 -23.86 17.31 -19.63
C VAL A 55 -24.42 15.93 -20.02
N ASN A 56 -25.73 15.85 -19.87
CA ASN A 56 -26.63 14.80 -20.32
C ASN A 56 -26.67 14.81 -21.86
N TRP A 57 -26.26 13.72 -22.50
CA TRP A 57 -26.38 13.56 -23.95
C TRP A 57 -27.84 13.47 -24.38
N ARG A 58 -28.30 14.46 -25.14
CA ARG A 58 -29.34 14.28 -26.17
C ARG A 58 -29.01 15.12 -27.39
N GLN A 59 -28.71 14.44 -28.48
CA GLN A 59 -29.45 14.63 -29.73
C GLN A 59 -29.83 13.23 -30.21
N GLY A 60 -31.11 13.01 -30.44
CA GLY A 60 -31.63 11.75 -30.94
C GLY A 60 -32.29 11.97 -32.28
N HIS A 61 -32.17 10.99 -33.17
CA HIS A 61 -33.17 10.65 -34.19
C HIS A 61 -33.01 9.17 -34.54
N GLY A 62 -34.09 8.38 -34.44
CA GLY A 62 -34.10 6.99 -34.93
C GLY A 62 -35.05 6.04 -34.19
N ARG A 63 -35.87 5.35 -35.00
CA ARG A 63 -36.95 4.36 -34.75
C ARG A 63 -36.72 3.36 -33.59
N PRO A 64 -37.77 2.91 -32.86
CA PRO A 64 -37.63 1.87 -31.84
C PRO A 64 -37.17 0.54 -32.44
N ARG A 65 -36.21 -0.15 -31.78
CA ARG A 65 -35.74 -1.47 -32.18
C ARG A 65 -36.74 -2.56 -31.80
N LEU A 66 -36.80 -3.55 -32.68
CA LEU A 66 -37.66 -4.73 -32.61
C LEU A 66 -36.84 -5.90 -32.01
N THR A 67 -36.60 -5.87 -30.70
CA THR A 67 -36.06 -7.01 -29.94
C THR A 67 -36.51 -6.88 -28.48
N ASP A 68 -37.13 -7.93 -27.95
CA ASP A 68 -37.69 -7.93 -26.60
C ASP A 68 -36.59 -7.77 -25.54
N ALA A 69 -36.79 -6.81 -24.62
CA ALA A 69 -35.88 -6.50 -23.51
C ALA A 69 -35.61 -7.69 -22.56
N CYS A 70 -36.26 -8.83 -22.77
CA CYS A 70 -36.11 -10.06 -22.00
C CYS A 70 -34.84 -10.85 -22.41
N GLU A 71 -34.45 -10.82 -23.68
CA GLU A 71 -33.26 -11.55 -24.17
C GLU A 71 -31.95 -10.85 -23.79
N GLU A 72 -31.94 -9.51 -23.82
CA GLU A 72 -30.80 -8.71 -23.35
C GLU A 72 -30.58 -8.85 -21.84
N GLN A 73 -31.63 -9.05 -21.04
CA GLN A 73 -31.50 -9.29 -19.59
C GLN A 73 -30.89 -10.66 -19.27
N ARG A 74 -31.12 -11.69 -20.11
CA ARG A 74 -30.50 -13.01 -19.94
C ARG A 74 -29.03 -13.02 -20.37
N LEU A 75 -28.69 -12.31 -21.44
CA LEU A 75 -27.30 -12.14 -21.90
C LEU A 75 -26.48 -11.24 -20.96
N THR A 76 -27.10 -10.21 -20.38
CA THR A 76 -26.41 -9.36 -19.39
C THR A 76 -26.17 -10.11 -18.09
N HIS A 77 -27.12 -10.91 -17.57
CA HIS A 77 -26.89 -11.66 -16.33
C HIS A 77 -25.77 -12.72 -16.47
N THR A 78 -25.67 -13.40 -17.62
CA THR A 78 -24.60 -14.37 -17.89
C THR A 78 -23.24 -13.68 -18.13
N THR A 79 -23.22 -12.52 -18.79
CA THR A 79 -21.99 -11.71 -18.95
C THR A 79 -21.54 -11.04 -17.64
N TYR A 80 -22.46 -10.62 -16.77
CA TYR A 80 -22.14 -10.12 -15.43
C TYR A 80 -21.58 -11.21 -14.52
N LEU A 81 -22.15 -12.42 -14.52
CA LEU A 81 -21.63 -13.55 -13.74
C LEU A 81 -20.24 -14.00 -14.24
N THR A 82 -20.05 -14.10 -15.56
CA THR A 82 -18.74 -14.48 -16.13
C THR A 82 -17.68 -13.41 -15.91
N THR A 83 -18.01 -12.11 -16.07
CA THR A 83 -17.07 -11.02 -15.74
C THR A 83 -16.78 -10.92 -14.25
N TYR A 84 -17.75 -11.16 -13.36
CA TYR A 84 -17.54 -11.17 -11.90
C TYR A 84 -16.67 -12.35 -11.45
N ILE A 85 -16.88 -13.54 -12.02
CA ILE A 85 -16.03 -14.72 -11.77
C ILE A 85 -14.60 -14.49 -12.28
N LEU A 86 -14.43 -13.87 -13.45
CA LEU A 86 -13.11 -13.52 -13.99
C LEU A 86 -12.43 -12.42 -13.18
N LEU A 87 -13.17 -11.40 -12.72
CA LEU A 87 -12.66 -10.37 -11.82
C LEU A 87 -12.27 -10.97 -10.47
N TRP A 88 -13.04 -11.92 -9.93
CA TRP A 88 -12.74 -12.59 -8.67
C TRP A 88 -11.53 -13.51 -8.79
N LYS A 89 -11.39 -14.25 -9.90
CA LYS A 89 -10.15 -14.99 -10.22
C LYS A 89 -8.95 -14.06 -10.35
N GLN A 90 -9.10 -12.89 -10.96
CA GLN A 90 -8.03 -11.90 -11.08
C GLN A 90 -7.70 -11.23 -9.75
N TYR A 91 -8.69 -10.93 -8.91
CA TYR A 91 -8.50 -10.42 -7.55
C TYR A 91 -7.83 -11.45 -6.64
N SER A 92 -8.18 -12.74 -6.77
CA SER A 92 -7.56 -13.86 -6.05
C SER A 92 -6.10 -14.06 -6.48
N LEU A 93 -5.81 -14.03 -7.78
CA LEU A 93 -4.43 -14.09 -8.31
C LEU A 93 -3.61 -12.85 -7.90
N MET A 94 -4.20 -11.66 -7.90
CA MET A 94 -3.55 -10.43 -7.42
C MET A 94 -3.37 -10.42 -5.90
N ALA A 95 -4.28 -11.01 -5.14
CA ALA A 95 -4.16 -11.19 -3.69
C ALA A 95 -3.06 -12.20 -3.35
N LEU A 96 -2.96 -13.33 -4.06
CA LEU A 96 -1.86 -14.30 -3.93
C LEU A 96 -0.51 -13.72 -4.39
N ALA A 97 -0.49 -12.92 -5.45
CA ALA A 97 0.72 -12.22 -5.90
C ALA A 97 1.15 -11.11 -4.92
N SER A 98 0.18 -10.40 -4.34
CA SER A 98 0.42 -9.38 -3.31
C SER A 98 0.83 -10.02 -1.98
N PHE A 99 0.25 -11.16 -1.59
CA PHE A 99 0.65 -11.94 -0.43
C PHE A 99 2.07 -12.49 -0.59
N ASN A 100 2.41 -13.03 -1.76
CA ASN A 100 3.79 -13.44 -2.07
C ASN A 100 4.78 -12.26 -2.10
N ARG A 101 4.33 -11.06 -2.51
CA ARG A 101 5.14 -9.83 -2.49
C ARG A 101 5.29 -9.24 -1.08
N ILE A 102 4.25 -9.32 -0.25
CA ILE A 102 4.23 -8.92 1.16
C ILE A 102 5.06 -9.91 1.99
N MET A 103 4.98 -11.22 1.73
CA MET A 103 5.82 -12.23 2.37
C MET A 103 7.30 -12.06 1.99
N ARG A 104 7.62 -11.75 0.73
CA ARG A 104 9.00 -11.41 0.30
C ARG A 104 9.51 -10.06 0.86
N ARG A 105 8.61 -9.10 1.13
CA ARG A 105 8.94 -7.84 1.82
C ARG A 105 9.05 -8.02 3.33
N ALA A 106 8.26 -8.90 3.94
CA ALA A 106 8.31 -9.23 5.36
C ALA A 106 9.59 -10.03 5.67
N THR A 107 10.03 -10.93 4.79
CA THR A 107 11.33 -11.60 4.94
C THR A 107 12.51 -10.64 4.73
N LYS A 108 12.42 -9.67 3.81
CA LYS A 108 13.44 -8.59 3.68
C LYS A 108 13.43 -7.58 4.83
N GLN A 109 12.27 -7.12 5.30
CA GLN A 109 12.16 -6.20 6.44
C GLN A 109 12.52 -6.85 7.77
N LYS A 110 12.27 -8.15 7.95
CA LYS A 110 12.73 -8.90 9.14
C LYS A 110 14.25 -9.03 9.19
N TRP A 111 14.92 -9.13 8.03
CA TRP A 111 16.38 -9.06 7.93
C TRP A 111 16.95 -7.65 8.20
N VAL A 112 16.31 -6.59 7.69
CA VAL A 112 16.75 -5.20 7.94
C VAL A 112 16.45 -4.75 9.38
N ARG A 113 15.30 -5.15 9.95
CA ARG A 113 14.89 -4.79 11.31
C ARG A 113 15.66 -5.56 12.38
N ASN A 114 16.03 -6.82 12.14
CA ASN A 114 16.93 -7.54 13.06
C ASN A 114 18.39 -7.05 12.99
N GLY A 115 18.80 -6.37 11.91
CA GLY A 115 20.09 -5.68 11.82
C GLY A 115 20.10 -4.28 12.47
N LEU A 116 18.93 -3.67 12.68
CA LEU A 116 18.78 -2.31 13.25
C LEU A 116 18.26 -2.29 14.70
N MET A 117 17.79 -3.41 15.26
CA MET A 117 17.19 -3.48 16.60
C MET A 117 18.15 -3.89 17.73
N ASN A 118 19.47 -3.82 17.50
CA ASN A 118 20.48 -3.93 18.57
C ASN A 118 21.01 -2.57 19.03
N THR A 119 20.24 -1.49 18.89
CA THR A 119 20.46 -0.24 19.60
C THR A 119 19.12 0.40 19.95
N THR A 120 19.03 0.96 21.16
CA THR A 120 17.90 1.71 21.73
C THR A 120 16.81 0.90 22.46
N LEU A 121 17.20 0.40 23.64
CA LEU A 121 16.31 0.34 24.81
C LEU A 121 16.05 1.75 25.34
N SER A 122 14.89 1.92 26.00
CA SER A 122 14.48 3.02 26.89
C SER A 122 13.56 4.09 26.29
N LEU A 123 12.24 3.94 26.51
CA LEU A 123 11.50 4.75 27.49
C LEU A 123 10.00 4.39 27.48
N ARG A 124 9.49 4.10 28.68
CA ARG A 124 8.07 3.93 29.02
C ARG A 124 7.28 5.21 28.73
N SER A 125 6.05 5.06 28.24
CA SER A 125 4.93 5.88 28.75
C SER A 125 3.61 5.11 28.69
N VAL A 126 2.88 5.23 29.79
CA VAL A 126 1.57 4.64 30.08
C VAL A 126 0.50 5.50 29.40
N VAL A 127 -0.34 4.91 28.56
CA VAL A 127 -1.58 5.56 28.09
C VAL A 127 -2.75 4.59 28.22
N ARG A 128 -3.72 5.03 29.02
CA ARG A 128 -5.04 4.43 29.30
C ARG A 128 -5.75 4.00 28.01
N SER A 129 -6.14 2.73 27.95
CA SER A 129 -7.17 2.25 27.04
C SER A 129 -8.55 2.68 27.54
N ARG A 130 -9.15 3.68 26.87
CA ARG A 130 -10.62 3.82 26.84
C ARG A 130 -11.08 3.12 25.56
N THR A 131 -11.63 1.93 25.70
CA THR A 131 -12.39 1.25 24.64
C THR A 131 -13.78 1.87 24.59
N PRO A 132 -14.20 2.52 23.48
CA PRO A 132 -15.61 2.85 23.33
C PRO A 132 -16.36 1.56 22.99
N VAL A 133 -17.22 1.15 23.92
CA VAL A 133 -18.28 0.16 23.67
C VAL A 133 -19.22 0.80 22.65
N SER A 134 -19.04 0.47 21.38
CA SER A 134 -19.98 0.81 20.32
C SER A 134 -21.24 -0.03 20.51
N PHE A 135 -22.26 0.56 21.13
CA PHE A 135 -23.63 0.06 21.04
C PHE A 135 -24.05 0.05 19.57
N VAL A 136 -24.14 -1.15 18.97
CA VAL A 136 -24.73 -1.33 17.64
C VAL A 136 -26.25 -1.27 17.81
N LEU A 137 -26.78 -0.06 17.92
CA LEU A 137 -28.17 0.19 17.56
C LEU A 137 -28.24 0.10 16.04
N SER A 138 -28.66 -1.05 15.52
CA SER A 138 -29.06 -1.20 14.12
C SER A 138 -30.03 -0.07 13.79
N PRO A 139 -29.67 0.90 12.94
CA PRO A 139 -30.63 1.87 12.49
C PRO A 139 -31.62 1.08 11.65
N ARG A 140 -32.90 1.09 12.04
CA ARG A 140 -33.97 0.83 11.10
C ARG A 140 -33.91 1.94 10.06
N PHE A 141 -32.97 1.84 9.13
CA PHE A 141 -32.92 2.69 7.96
C PHE A 141 -34.25 2.48 7.26
N GLY A 142 -35.13 3.48 7.36
CA GLY A 142 -36.24 3.61 6.43
C GLY A 142 -35.63 3.51 5.04
N VAL A 143 -36.12 2.58 4.23
CA VAL A 143 -35.66 2.36 2.86
C VAL A 143 -35.57 3.72 2.19
N VAL A 144 -34.35 4.21 1.97
CA VAL A 144 -34.13 5.40 1.14
C VAL A 144 -34.53 4.93 -0.25
N VAL A 145 -35.76 5.23 -0.63
CA VAL A 145 -36.24 5.00 -1.99
C VAL A 145 -35.38 5.91 -2.85
N GLU A 146 -34.32 5.37 -3.44
CA GLU A 146 -33.57 6.05 -4.49
C GLU A 146 -34.61 6.57 -5.48
N SER A 147 -34.66 7.88 -5.66
CA SER A 147 -35.52 8.50 -6.66
C SER A 147 -35.04 7.99 -8.01
N VAL A 148 -35.70 6.96 -8.53
CA VAL A 148 -35.42 6.40 -9.85
C VAL A 148 -35.57 7.56 -10.84
N ARG A 149 -34.43 7.99 -11.39
CA ARG A 149 -34.33 9.18 -12.23
C ARG A 149 -35.31 9.03 -13.39
N GLY A 150 -36.32 9.91 -13.47
CA GLY A 150 -37.35 9.89 -14.51
C GLY A 150 -38.74 9.38 -14.10
N ARG A 151 -38.95 8.97 -12.84
CA ARG A 151 -40.30 8.77 -12.28
C ARG A 151 -40.67 9.94 -11.35
N LYS A 152 -41.97 10.21 -11.21
CA LYS A 152 -42.47 11.24 -10.29
C LYS A 152 -42.19 10.84 -8.85
N SER A 153 -41.64 11.75 -8.08
CA SER A 153 -41.46 11.63 -6.64
C SER A 153 -42.80 11.77 -5.90
N ARG A 154 -42.84 11.42 -4.62
CA ARG A 154 -44.03 11.57 -3.77
C ARG A 154 -44.47 13.04 -3.62
N THR A 155 -43.52 13.97 -3.65
CA THR A 155 -43.75 15.42 -3.51
C THR A 155 -44.11 16.11 -4.83
N ASP A 156 -43.97 15.43 -5.97
CA ASP A 156 -44.26 16.01 -7.27
C ASP A 156 -45.77 16.12 -7.51
N PRO A 157 -46.27 17.27 -8.02
CA PRO A 157 -47.69 17.42 -8.30
C PRO A 157 -48.15 16.48 -9.43
N LYS A 158 -49.41 16.04 -9.33
CA LYS A 158 -50.11 15.33 -10.41
C LYS A 158 -50.16 16.25 -11.64
N ALA A 159 -50.05 15.67 -12.84
CA ALA A 159 -50.15 16.47 -14.06
C ALA A 159 -51.56 17.06 -14.18
N LYS A 160 -51.69 18.31 -14.63
CA LYS A 160 -52.99 19.00 -14.76
C LYS A 160 -54.00 18.21 -15.60
N SER A 161 -53.55 17.62 -16.72
CA SER A 161 -54.38 16.74 -17.57
C SER A 161 -54.84 15.45 -16.89
N LYS A 162 -54.15 15.01 -15.82
CA LYS A 162 -54.52 13.84 -15.03
C LYS A 162 -55.26 14.20 -13.75
N ALA A 163 -55.40 15.49 -13.40
CA ALA A 163 -56.00 15.93 -12.13
C ALA A 163 -57.40 15.33 -11.94
N GLY A 164 -58.30 15.54 -12.90
CA GLY A 164 -59.66 15.00 -12.92
C GLY A 164 -59.86 13.67 -13.67
N ARG A 165 -58.79 12.99 -14.09
CA ARG A 165 -58.93 11.70 -14.80
C ARG A 165 -59.34 10.59 -13.83
N ILE A 166 -60.59 10.15 -13.92
CA ILE A 166 -61.11 8.96 -13.23
C ILE A 166 -60.82 7.73 -14.10
N LYS A 167 -60.36 6.64 -13.49
CA LYS A 167 -60.20 5.35 -14.20
C LYS A 167 -61.54 4.64 -14.22
N THR A 168 -62.16 4.57 -15.39
CA THR A 168 -63.33 3.73 -15.61
C THR A 168 -62.88 2.29 -15.87
N PRO A 169 -63.48 1.28 -15.21
CA PRO A 169 -63.18 -0.11 -15.52
C PRO A 169 -63.66 -0.44 -16.94
N PRO A 170 -62.95 -1.32 -17.67
CA PRO A 170 -63.45 -1.83 -18.94
C PRO A 170 -64.75 -2.64 -18.69
N PRO A 171 -65.65 -2.76 -19.68
CA PRO A 171 -66.78 -3.68 -19.58
C PRO A 171 -66.26 -5.11 -19.50
N VAL A 172 -67.01 -5.95 -18.80
CA VAL A 172 -66.60 -7.31 -18.45
C VAL A 172 -67.73 -8.28 -18.79
N ASP A 173 -67.42 -9.35 -19.51
CA ASP A 173 -68.35 -10.44 -19.80
C ASP A 173 -68.48 -11.36 -18.57
N PRO A 174 -69.69 -11.53 -17.99
CA PRO A 174 -69.88 -12.35 -16.80
C PRO A 174 -69.50 -13.83 -17.01
N VAL A 175 -69.69 -14.38 -18.20
CA VAL A 175 -69.40 -15.80 -18.48
C VAL A 175 -67.89 -16.03 -18.47
N GLU A 176 -67.14 -15.17 -19.17
CA GLU A 176 -65.67 -15.24 -19.22
C GLU A 176 -65.06 -15.09 -17.82
N MET A 177 -65.61 -14.20 -16.99
CA MET A 177 -65.07 -13.97 -15.64
C MET A 177 -65.14 -15.17 -14.72
N VAL A 178 -66.21 -15.95 -14.78
CA VAL A 178 -66.34 -17.17 -13.96
C VAL A 178 -65.26 -18.17 -14.36
N VAL A 179 -65.13 -18.41 -15.66
CA VAL A 179 -64.12 -19.34 -16.20
C VAL A 179 -62.70 -18.87 -15.88
N LEU A 180 -62.40 -17.57 -16.04
CA LEU A 180 -61.09 -17.02 -15.69
C LEU A 180 -60.80 -17.21 -14.20
N LYS A 181 -61.77 -16.89 -13.34
CA LYS A 181 -61.59 -17.01 -11.89
C LYS A 181 -61.23 -18.44 -11.49
N GLU A 182 -61.94 -19.44 -12.02
CA GLU A 182 -61.68 -20.86 -11.78
C GLU A 182 -60.29 -21.26 -12.27
N ARG A 183 -59.93 -20.95 -13.52
CA ARG A 183 -58.60 -21.26 -14.07
C ARG A 183 -57.46 -20.61 -13.30
N TYR A 184 -57.63 -19.36 -12.87
CA TYR A 184 -56.65 -18.70 -12.03
C TYR A 184 -56.54 -19.34 -10.65
N THR A 185 -57.64 -19.80 -10.06
CA THR A 185 -57.59 -20.52 -8.78
C THR A 185 -56.84 -21.83 -8.92
N GLU A 186 -57.14 -22.63 -9.94
CA GLU A 186 -56.45 -23.90 -10.22
C GLU A 186 -54.96 -23.69 -10.50
N TYR A 187 -54.62 -22.75 -11.38
CA TYR A 187 -53.24 -22.39 -11.70
C TYR A 187 -52.47 -21.96 -10.44
N ASN A 188 -53.06 -21.08 -9.62
CA ASN A 188 -52.41 -20.60 -8.41
C ASN A 188 -52.20 -21.72 -7.38
N LEU A 189 -53.12 -22.69 -7.29
CA LEU A 189 -52.96 -23.86 -6.44
C LEU A 189 -51.78 -24.71 -6.89
N ILE A 190 -51.68 -25.01 -8.19
CA ILE A 190 -50.57 -25.78 -8.76
C ILE A 190 -49.24 -25.07 -8.52
N MET A 191 -49.17 -23.77 -8.85
CA MET A 191 -47.94 -22.98 -8.66
C MET A 191 -47.54 -22.85 -7.18
N ARG A 192 -48.52 -22.78 -6.27
CA ARG A 192 -48.27 -22.78 -4.83
C ARG A 192 -47.71 -24.13 -4.37
N ALA A 193 -48.25 -25.24 -4.85
CA ALA A 193 -47.75 -26.58 -4.55
C ALA A 193 -46.30 -26.76 -5.02
N LEU A 194 -45.99 -26.37 -6.27
CA LEU A 194 -44.62 -26.41 -6.80
C LEU A 194 -43.65 -25.55 -5.97
N ARG A 195 -44.07 -24.34 -5.57
CA ARG A 195 -43.24 -23.47 -4.72
C ARG A 195 -42.93 -24.09 -3.37
N LEU A 196 -43.88 -24.82 -2.78
CA LEU A 196 -43.66 -25.52 -1.51
C LEU A 196 -42.64 -26.65 -1.67
N GLN A 197 -42.75 -27.45 -2.73
CA GLN A 197 -41.78 -28.51 -3.04
C GLN A 197 -40.35 -27.95 -3.16
N PHE A 198 -40.15 -26.89 -3.96
CA PHE A 198 -38.83 -26.27 -4.08
C PHE A 198 -38.33 -25.65 -2.77
N LYS A 199 -39.23 -25.12 -1.95
CA LYS A 199 -38.86 -24.60 -0.63
C LYS A 199 -38.35 -25.73 0.28
N GLU A 200 -39.02 -26.88 0.28
CA GLU A 200 -38.61 -28.05 1.05
C GLU A 200 -37.26 -28.59 0.58
N GLU A 201 -37.05 -28.73 -0.74
CA GLU A 201 -35.75 -29.15 -1.30
C GLU A 201 -34.61 -28.21 -0.89
N MET A 202 -34.83 -26.90 -0.97
CA MET A 202 -33.84 -25.91 -0.55
C MET A 202 -33.53 -25.99 0.95
N LEU A 203 -34.54 -26.25 1.78
CA LEU A 203 -34.35 -26.43 3.23
C LEU A 203 -33.60 -27.73 3.55
N ARG A 204 -33.89 -28.82 2.84
CA ARG A 204 -33.17 -30.10 3.00
C ARG A 204 -31.70 -29.96 2.64
N LYS A 205 -31.38 -29.34 1.51
CA LYS A 205 -29.99 -29.07 1.10
C LYS A 205 -29.23 -28.25 2.15
N ARG A 206 -29.85 -27.18 2.66
CA ARG A 206 -29.26 -26.38 3.74
C ARG A 206 -29.01 -27.22 4.98
N TYR A 207 -29.97 -28.03 5.41
CA TYR A 207 -29.84 -28.89 6.58
C TYR A 207 -28.73 -29.94 6.41
N GLU A 208 -28.61 -30.54 5.23
CA GLU A 208 -27.55 -31.51 4.91
C GLU A 208 -26.16 -30.85 4.92
N GLU A 209 -26.06 -29.60 4.46
CA GLU A 209 -24.83 -28.80 4.51
C GLU A 209 -24.44 -28.38 5.93
N GLU A 210 -25.41 -27.93 6.74
CA GLU A 210 -25.16 -27.38 8.08
C GLU A 210 -25.06 -28.46 9.17
N THR A 211 -25.86 -29.51 9.06
CA THR A 211 -26.13 -30.50 10.13
C THR A 211 -26.17 -31.94 9.62
N GLY A 212 -25.82 -32.19 8.36
CA GLY A 212 -25.73 -33.54 7.82
C GLY A 212 -24.55 -34.33 8.42
N SER A 213 -24.70 -35.65 8.52
CA SER A 213 -23.63 -36.54 8.99
C SER A 213 -22.33 -36.38 8.20
N LEU A 214 -22.43 -36.19 6.88
CA LEU A 214 -21.30 -35.94 6.00
C LEU A 214 -20.61 -34.60 6.29
N ALA A 215 -21.35 -33.58 6.73
CA ALA A 215 -20.76 -32.29 7.11
C ALA A 215 -19.95 -32.42 8.40
N GLU A 216 -20.48 -33.15 9.39
CA GLU A 216 -19.76 -33.44 10.63
C GLU A 216 -18.49 -34.27 10.40
N GLU A 217 -18.55 -35.27 9.52
CA GLU A 217 -17.38 -36.08 9.15
C GLU A 217 -16.30 -35.25 8.48
N ARG A 218 -16.66 -34.36 7.55
CA ARG A 218 -15.71 -33.42 6.93
C ARG A 218 -15.09 -32.50 7.98
N ALA A 219 -15.90 -31.95 8.89
CA ALA A 219 -15.39 -31.08 9.94
C ALA A 219 -14.39 -31.81 10.88
N LYS A 220 -14.63 -33.09 11.18
CA LYS A 220 -13.69 -33.93 11.95
C LYS A 220 -12.38 -34.15 11.19
N GLN A 221 -12.47 -34.50 9.91
CA GLN A 221 -11.29 -34.67 9.04
C GLN A 221 -10.47 -33.38 8.95
N GLU A 222 -11.11 -32.24 8.70
CA GLU A 222 -10.44 -30.92 8.66
C GLU A 222 -9.76 -30.59 10.00
N ALA A 223 -10.39 -30.91 11.13
CA ALA A 223 -9.80 -30.70 12.44
C ALA A 223 -8.61 -31.64 12.73
N GLU A 224 -8.63 -32.88 12.22
CA GLU A 224 -7.51 -33.82 12.31
C GLU A 224 -6.34 -33.38 11.42
N GLU A 225 -6.61 -32.98 10.19
CA GLU A 225 -5.63 -32.41 9.28
C GLU A 225 -4.97 -31.18 9.89
N HIS A 226 -5.77 -30.24 10.41
CA HIS A 226 -5.25 -29.07 11.10
C HIS A 226 -4.35 -29.44 12.28
N ARG A 227 -4.75 -30.41 13.11
CA ARG A 227 -3.92 -30.90 14.23
C ARG A 227 -2.60 -31.49 13.75
N SER A 228 -2.60 -32.30 12.70
CA SER A 228 -1.39 -32.89 12.14
C SER A 228 -0.43 -31.83 11.56
N LEU A 229 -0.96 -30.83 10.87
CA LEU A 229 -0.19 -29.71 10.32
C LEU A 229 0.43 -28.84 11.43
N MET A 230 -0.30 -28.61 12.53
CA MET A 230 0.25 -27.90 13.69
C MET A 230 1.39 -28.68 14.35
N ALA A 231 1.20 -29.99 14.57
CA ALA A 231 2.26 -30.84 15.14
C ALA A 231 3.52 -30.87 14.26
N TRP A 232 3.34 -30.91 12.93
CA TRP A 232 4.45 -30.83 11.98
C TRP A 232 5.17 -29.47 12.04
N ASN A 233 4.42 -28.37 12.15
CA ASN A 233 4.99 -27.03 12.29
C ASN A 233 5.84 -26.91 13.56
N ASP A 234 5.33 -27.44 14.67
CA ASP A 234 6.03 -27.45 15.95
C ASP A 234 7.33 -28.26 15.88
N ALA A 235 7.29 -29.44 15.24
CA ALA A 235 8.48 -30.26 15.02
C ALA A 235 9.55 -29.51 14.19
N GLU A 236 9.15 -28.81 13.13
CA GLU A 236 10.08 -28.02 12.31
C GLU A 236 10.62 -26.80 13.09
N ASN A 237 9.79 -26.15 13.90
CA ASN A 237 10.22 -25.07 14.79
C ASN A 237 11.26 -25.55 15.80
N LEU A 238 11.09 -26.75 16.37
CA LEU A 238 12.08 -27.37 17.27
C LEU A 238 13.39 -27.65 16.54
N ARG A 239 13.34 -28.17 15.31
CA ARG A 239 14.53 -28.39 14.48
C ARG A 239 15.29 -27.09 14.24
N LEU A 240 14.59 -26.04 13.81
CA LEU A 240 15.18 -24.72 13.57
C LEU A 240 15.71 -24.06 14.84
N ARG A 241 15.06 -24.28 15.99
CA ARG A 241 15.52 -23.78 17.29
C ARG A 241 16.90 -24.35 17.64
N LYS A 242 17.09 -25.66 17.50
CA LYS A 242 18.40 -26.31 17.74
C LYS A 242 19.49 -25.69 16.85
N ILE A 243 19.20 -25.45 15.58
CA ILE A 243 20.14 -24.79 14.65
C ILE A 243 20.46 -23.35 15.09
N ARG A 244 19.47 -22.60 15.59
CA ARG A 244 19.70 -21.24 16.11
C ARG A 244 20.56 -21.26 17.37
N GLU A 245 20.30 -22.19 18.30
CA GLU A 245 21.07 -22.32 19.54
C GLU A 245 22.55 -22.59 19.24
N LEU A 246 22.85 -23.51 18.31
CA LEU A 246 24.23 -23.78 17.86
C LEU A 246 24.90 -22.55 17.23
N ARG A 247 24.17 -21.80 16.41
CA ARG A 247 24.70 -20.57 15.79
C ARG A 247 25.00 -19.51 16.82
N VAL A 248 24.10 -19.30 17.78
CA VAL A 248 24.28 -18.33 18.86
C VAL A 248 25.50 -18.71 19.69
N GLN A 249 25.69 -19.99 20.02
CA GLN A 249 26.89 -20.47 20.73
C GLN A 249 28.19 -20.16 19.96
N ALA A 250 28.20 -20.35 18.65
CA ALA A 250 29.35 -20.00 17.81
C ALA A 250 29.58 -18.48 17.76
N GLU A 251 28.52 -17.68 17.63
CA GLU A 251 28.59 -16.21 17.66
C GLU A 251 29.10 -15.69 19.02
N THR A 252 28.64 -16.28 20.13
CA THR A 252 29.11 -15.92 21.47
C THR A 252 30.58 -16.26 21.66
N ALA A 253 31.02 -17.45 21.23
CA ALA A 253 32.42 -17.85 21.31
C ALA A 253 33.31 -16.92 20.45
N ALA A 254 32.89 -16.58 19.23
CA ALA A 254 33.62 -15.66 18.36
C ALA A 254 33.63 -14.21 18.92
N ALA A 255 32.56 -13.79 19.59
CA ALA A 255 32.52 -12.49 20.27
C ALA A 255 33.46 -12.46 21.49
N GLU A 256 33.56 -13.55 22.25
CA GLU A 256 34.52 -13.67 23.35
C GLU A 256 35.97 -13.60 22.86
N GLN A 257 36.30 -14.28 21.76
CA GLN A 257 37.65 -14.21 21.18
C GLN A 257 37.99 -12.78 20.74
N ARG A 258 37.09 -12.12 19.99
CA ARG A 258 37.28 -10.72 19.59
C ARG A 258 37.43 -9.76 20.76
N ARG A 259 36.71 -10.00 21.87
CA ARG A 259 36.87 -9.19 23.10
C ARG A 259 38.24 -9.37 23.73
N LYS A 260 38.78 -10.58 23.74
CA LYS A 260 40.13 -10.86 24.25
C LYS A 260 41.19 -10.18 23.38
N GLU A 261 41.10 -10.34 22.06
CA GLU A 261 42.02 -9.68 21.11
C GLU A 261 41.98 -8.16 21.25
N ALA A 262 40.78 -7.56 21.35
CA ALA A 262 40.63 -6.12 21.56
C ALA A 262 41.10 -5.65 22.95
N ALA A 263 41.12 -6.52 23.97
CA ALA A 263 41.72 -6.19 25.26
C ALA A 263 43.24 -6.14 25.14
N ILE A 264 43.85 -7.14 24.50
CA ILE A 264 45.30 -7.21 24.27
C ILE A 264 45.78 -6.01 23.44
N LEU A 265 45.05 -5.65 22.38
CA LEU A 265 45.38 -4.49 21.55
C LEU A 265 45.38 -3.20 22.40
N ARG A 266 44.35 -3.01 23.23
CA ARG A 266 44.23 -1.83 24.11
C ARG A 266 45.34 -1.76 25.15
N GLU A 267 45.75 -2.91 25.70
CA GLU A 267 46.90 -2.97 26.61
C GLU A 267 48.17 -2.52 25.91
N HIS A 268 48.43 -3.01 24.68
CA HIS A 268 49.60 -2.60 23.90
C HIS A 268 49.56 -1.11 23.50
N GLU A 269 48.40 -0.59 23.11
CA GLU A 269 48.21 0.85 22.83
C GLU A 269 48.52 1.70 24.07
N LEU A 270 48.01 1.29 25.22
CA LEU A 270 48.25 1.97 26.50
C LEU A 270 49.74 1.94 26.87
N GLU A 271 50.40 0.79 26.72
CA GLU A 271 51.85 0.69 26.96
C GLU A 271 52.66 1.63 26.06
N ASN A 272 52.30 1.73 24.78
CA ASN A 272 52.98 2.64 23.86
C ASN A 272 52.75 4.10 24.25
N TYR A 273 51.52 4.44 24.63
CA TYR A 273 51.18 5.78 25.11
C TYR A 273 51.98 6.14 26.38
N ILE A 274 52.10 5.22 27.33
CA ILE A 274 52.90 5.41 28.55
C ILE A 274 54.36 5.68 28.16
N LYS A 275 54.95 4.87 27.27
CA LYS A 275 56.34 5.05 26.80
C LYS A 275 56.56 6.40 26.10
N GLU A 276 55.60 6.86 25.31
CA GLU A 276 55.67 8.18 24.67
C GLU A 276 55.66 9.30 25.72
N LYS A 277 54.77 9.20 26.71
CA LYS A 277 54.70 10.16 27.81
C LYS A 277 55.92 10.15 28.70
N GLU A 278 56.51 8.98 28.96
CA GLU A 278 57.79 8.88 29.67
C GLU A 278 58.89 9.62 28.92
N LYS A 279 58.99 9.47 27.59
CA LYS A 279 59.97 10.21 26.78
C LYS A 279 59.73 11.72 26.82
N GLU A 280 58.48 12.16 26.74
CA GLU A 280 58.11 13.58 26.84
C GLU A 280 58.50 14.15 28.21
N ILE A 281 58.26 13.42 29.29
CA ILE A 281 58.66 13.81 30.65
C ILE A 281 60.18 13.91 30.74
N LEU A 282 60.93 12.96 30.18
CA LEU A 282 62.40 12.99 30.18
C LEU A 282 62.94 14.20 29.41
N GLN A 283 62.38 14.51 28.25
CA GLN A 283 62.74 15.72 27.48
C GLN A 283 62.47 16.99 28.29
N LEU A 284 61.29 17.09 28.93
CA LEU A 284 60.95 18.22 29.78
C LEU A 284 61.88 18.32 31.01
N GLN A 285 62.35 17.21 31.57
CA GLN A 285 63.34 17.22 32.66
C GLN A 285 64.70 17.77 32.18
N GLU A 286 65.12 17.46 30.96
CA GLU A 286 66.34 18.02 30.38
C GLU A 286 66.19 19.52 30.06
N GLU A 287 65.06 19.92 29.47
CA GLU A 287 64.76 21.32 29.18
C GLU A 287 64.61 22.15 30.46
N ALA A 288 64.05 21.58 31.53
CA ALA A 288 63.87 22.28 32.80
C ALA A 288 65.20 22.66 33.46
N LYS A 289 66.28 21.90 33.21
CA LYS A 289 67.63 22.29 33.67
C LYS A 289 68.10 23.60 33.04
N ASN A 290 67.59 23.93 31.85
CA ASN A 290 67.94 25.15 31.13
C ASN A 290 67.11 26.38 31.57
N PHE A 291 66.14 26.22 32.49
CA PHE A 291 65.34 27.31 33.02
C PHE A 291 66.15 28.30 33.86
N ILE A 292 65.69 29.56 33.87
CA ILE A 292 66.31 30.65 34.61
C ILE A 292 65.81 30.57 36.06
N THR A 293 66.72 30.28 36.99
CA THR A 293 66.47 30.29 38.44
C THR A 293 66.96 31.61 39.03
N LEU A 294 66.54 31.95 40.26
CA LEU A 294 66.97 33.17 40.96
C LEU A 294 68.49 33.31 41.06
N GLU A 295 69.21 32.20 41.10
CA GLU A 295 70.68 32.15 41.21
C GLU A 295 71.38 32.40 39.86
N ASN A 296 70.75 32.02 38.74
CA ASN A 296 71.33 32.09 37.40
C ASN A 296 70.81 33.28 36.56
N VAL A 297 70.06 34.21 37.16
CA VAL A 297 69.38 35.32 36.44
C VAL A 297 70.40 36.27 35.81
N ASP A 298 71.31 36.80 36.61
CA ASP A 298 72.23 37.87 36.16
C ASP A 298 73.14 37.38 35.02
N GLN A 299 73.64 36.15 35.13
CA GLN A 299 74.48 35.51 34.10
C GLN A 299 73.71 35.33 32.77
N ARG A 300 72.44 34.94 32.82
CA ARG A 300 71.62 34.77 31.60
C ARG A 300 71.21 36.10 30.97
N ILE A 301 71.09 37.18 31.75
CA ILE A 301 70.84 38.54 31.22
C ILE A 301 72.04 39.00 30.40
N GLU A 302 73.26 38.83 30.90
CA GLU A 302 74.47 39.18 30.16
C GLU A 302 74.61 38.35 28.88
N GLU A 303 74.45 37.01 28.95
CA GLU A 303 74.51 36.13 27.78
C GLU A 303 73.49 36.51 26.69
N ALA A 304 72.29 36.95 27.08
CA ALA A 304 71.25 37.36 26.14
C ALA A 304 71.56 38.71 25.46
N LEU A 305 72.25 39.62 26.15
CA LEU A 305 72.70 40.89 25.57
C LEU A 305 73.87 40.67 24.59
N ASP A 306 74.78 39.75 24.92
CA ASP A 306 75.94 39.42 24.08
C ASP A 306 75.57 38.61 22.83
N ASN A 307 74.48 37.82 22.88
CA ASN A 307 74.08 36.94 21.78
C ASN A 307 72.65 37.24 21.24
N PRO A 308 72.49 38.25 20.36
CA PRO A 308 71.20 38.57 19.76
C PRO A 308 70.74 37.46 18.80
N LYS A 309 69.65 36.76 19.15
CA LYS A 309 69.05 35.72 18.29
C LYS A 309 68.04 36.29 17.30
N ASN A 310 68.22 35.98 16.00
CA ASN A 310 67.32 36.37 14.93
C ASN A 310 66.48 35.17 14.43
N TYR A 311 65.16 35.27 14.54
CA TYR A 311 64.20 34.25 14.10
C TYR A 311 63.68 34.47 12.67
N ASN A 312 64.12 35.53 11.98
CA ASN A 312 63.66 35.81 10.62
C ASN A 312 64.25 34.81 9.62
N PHE A 313 63.40 34.06 8.93
CA PHE A 313 63.78 33.20 7.82
C PHE A 313 62.81 33.37 6.65
N ALA A 314 63.30 33.16 5.43
CA ALA A 314 62.46 33.15 4.23
C ALA A 314 62.23 31.70 3.79
N ILE A 315 61.14 31.44 3.07
CA ILE A 315 60.82 30.13 2.51
C ILE A 315 60.72 30.25 0.99
N ASN A 316 61.43 29.38 0.28
CA ASN A 316 61.36 29.32 -1.18
C ASN A 316 60.06 28.63 -1.64
N LYS A 317 59.73 28.74 -2.93
CA LYS A 317 58.55 28.05 -3.50
C LYS A 317 58.60 26.52 -3.35
N GLU A 318 59.78 25.96 -3.16
CA GLU A 318 60.04 24.53 -2.91
C GLU A 318 59.92 24.14 -1.42
N GLY A 319 59.56 25.09 -0.53
CA GLY A 319 59.41 24.85 0.91
C GLY A 319 60.72 24.84 1.70
N GLN A 320 61.86 25.10 1.05
CA GLN A 320 63.16 25.15 1.71
C GLN A 320 63.33 26.45 2.51
N VAL A 321 63.78 26.32 3.75
CA VAL A 321 64.04 27.43 4.66
C VAL A 321 65.41 28.05 4.35
N VAL A 322 65.43 29.32 3.96
CA VAL A 322 66.64 30.11 3.71
C VAL A 322 66.82 31.10 4.86
N LYS A 323 67.87 30.90 5.65
CA LYS A 323 68.27 31.81 6.73
C LYS A 323 69.38 32.72 6.24
N ARG A 324 69.29 34.02 6.54
CA ARG A 324 70.42 34.94 6.35
C ARG A 324 71.41 34.72 7.49
N THR A 325 72.52 34.08 7.21
CA THR A 325 73.67 34.09 8.13
C THR A 325 74.32 35.47 8.01
N VAL A 326 74.24 36.28 9.06
CA VAL A 326 75.02 37.51 9.15
C VAL A 326 76.46 37.05 9.41
N LEU A 327 77.36 37.19 8.43
CA LEU A 327 78.80 37.09 8.67
C LEU A 327 79.17 38.25 9.60
N GLN A 328 79.95 37.94 10.65
CA GLN A 328 80.29 38.76 11.82
C GLN A 328 80.41 40.26 11.57
#